data_AF-A0A0P9DHU4-F1
#
_entry.id   AF-A0A0P9DHU4-F1
#
_cell.length_a   1.000
_cell.length_b   1.000
_cell.length_c   1.000
_cell.angle_alpha   90.00
_cell.angle_beta   90.00
_cell.angle_gamma   90.00
#
_symmetry.space_group_name_H-M   'P 1'
#
loop_
_entity.id
_entity.type
_entity.pdbx_description
1 polymer ?
#
loop_
_entity_poly.entity_id
_entity_poly.type
_entity_poly.pdbx_seq_one_letter_code
_entity_poly.pdbx_strand_id
1 'polypeptide(L)'
;LKSTLARQELQTNRSAFALLFRYIGSSKGPLEWERVKSADEFLSGAGLDRLGLPRQGLARHVRTDPLRMLLPPSSGAANPFLKNVSIGFLSGMDSQMRIVDGAAPKAYTAAIKPGSPPIEVLIQQDLADEIGINVGDQFSLVGTVGGKVASMTIKVAGLWAPVNAADPGWFYPPSALKDVVLVPEASYTGPLATYLKNEVGLALWFARLNGANLSATQAAPLLGRLDTLSAQAAGLVPGLRLEQSPRESLVRYRQDAQALILQLFVFSAPILALVLYFAALVAGLLVNRQRGEIALLKTRGVRNSQILGVYIIEWLLMGAIALASGPWLGLIFAQFMGRTRSFLQLTGDAPDLSLTLTWESLRFGVAAVALALLAALLPAFLASRRTLVDEQQQAARTLRAPFWQRFFLDILLLIPAVYGIYQLRRTGGLQLGAARGADPFSNPLLLLLPVLFCFALGLL
;
A
#
# COMPACT_ATOMS: atom_id res chain seq x y z
N LEU A 1 4.22 1.41 -7.61
CA LEU A 1 4.34 2.02 -6.27
C LEU A 1 5.55 2.95 -6.16
N LYS A 2 6.81 2.50 -6.26
CA LYS A 2 7.98 3.42 -6.18
C LYS A 2 7.93 4.58 -7.18
N SER A 3 7.62 4.30 -8.44
CA SER A 3 7.50 5.33 -9.49
C SER A 3 6.29 6.27 -9.28
N THR A 4 5.18 5.76 -8.76
CA THR A 4 3.98 6.56 -8.47
C THR A 4 4.17 7.43 -7.22
N LEU A 5 4.80 6.89 -6.16
CA LEU A 5 5.16 7.63 -4.96
C LEU A 5 6.22 8.71 -5.26
N ALA A 6 7.25 8.39 -6.04
CA ALA A 6 8.27 9.37 -6.45
C ALA A 6 7.69 10.49 -7.33
N ARG A 7 6.79 10.17 -8.27
CA ARG A 7 6.07 11.20 -9.05
C ARG A 7 5.19 12.07 -8.16
N GLN A 8 4.52 11.47 -7.18
CA GLN A 8 3.67 12.18 -6.23
C GLN A 8 4.51 13.09 -5.31
N GLU A 9 5.67 12.62 -4.83
CA GLU A 9 6.65 13.42 -4.09
C GLU A 9 7.14 14.61 -4.91
N LEU A 10 7.49 14.40 -6.17
CA LEU A 10 7.93 15.48 -7.06
C LEU A 10 6.82 16.49 -7.40
N GLN A 11 5.57 16.04 -7.54
CA GLN A 11 4.44 16.90 -7.89
C GLN A 11 3.90 17.70 -6.70
N THR A 12 3.90 17.10 -5.50
CA THR A 12 3.31 17.71 -4.31
C THR A 12 4.35 18.29 -3.35
N ASN A 13 5.63 18.06 -3.62
CA ASN A 13 6.77 18.36 -2.74
C ASN A 13 6.56 17.88 -1.30
N ARG A 14 5.84 16.76 -1.14
CA ARG A 14 5.48 16.14 0.14
C ARG A 14 5.77 14.66 0.09
N SER A 15 6.32 14.11 1.17
CA SER A 15 6.57 12.68 1.32
C SER A 15 5.31 11.86 1.00
N ALA A 16 5.39 10.98 0.00
CA ALA A 16 4.23 10.25 -0.54
C ALA A 16 3.74 9.17 0.44
N PHE A 17 4.60 8.77 1.37
CA PHE A 17 4.29 7.83 2.45
C PHE A 17 4.32 8.51 3.83
N ALA A 18 3.59 9.62 3.94
CA ALA A 18 3.41 10.36 5.19
C ALA A 18 1.95 10.33 5.69
N LEU A 19 1.81 10.38 7.01
CA LEU A 19 0.54 10.53 7.71
C LEU A 19 0.51 11.90 8.38
N LEU A 20 -0.54 12.68 8.10
CA LEU A 20 -0.76 13.98 8.74
C LEU A 20 -2.06 13.92 9.54
N PHE A 21 -1.93 13.85 10.86
CA PHE A 21 -3.06 14.01 11.77
C PHE A 21 -3.13 15.47 12.21
N ARG A 22 -4.32 16.06 12.14
CA ARG A 22 -4.53 17.46 12.48
C ARG A 22 -5.80 17.67 13.29
N TYR A 23 -5.67 18.51 14.31
CA TYR A 23 -6.75 19.08 15.08
C TYR A 23 -6.74 20.60 14.91
N ILE A 24 -7.92 21.21 14.73
CA ILE A 24 -8.07 22.66 14.55
C ILE A 24 -9.14 23.18 15.51
N GLY A 25 -8.68 23.88 16.55
CA GLY A 25 -9.49 24.48 17.60
C GLY A 25 -10.43 25.57 17.08
N SER A 26 -10.06 26.32 16.03
CA SER A 26 -10.96 27.34 15.45
C SER A 26 -12.30 26.79 14.95
N SER A 27 -12.39 25.48 14.66
CA SER A 27 -13.62 24.82 14.21
C SER A 27 -14.40 24.11 15.33
N LYS A 28 -13.73 23.72 16.43
CA LYS A 28 -14.29 22.85 17.48
C LYS A 28 -14.16 23.43 18.90
N GLY A 29 -13.60 24.62 19.03
CA GLY A 29 -13.12 25.21 20.29
C GLY A 29 -11.70 24.73 20.62
N PRO A 30 -10.83 25.57 21.19
CA PRO A 30 -9.51 25.13 21.61
C PRO A 30 -9.59 24.13 22.78
N LEU A 31 -8.57 23.27 22.92
CA LEU A 31 -8.51 22.22 23.95
C LEU A 31 -7.38 22.44 24.95
N GLU A 32 -7.51 21.84 26.12
CA GLU A 32 -6.41 21.69 27.07
C GLU A 32 -5.49 20.54 26.63
N TRP A 33 -4.19 20.70 26.86
CA TRP A 33 -3.15 19.72 26.53
C TRP A 33 -3.44 18.35 27.12
N GLU A 34 -3.97 18.29 28.35
CA GLU A 34 -4.34 17.03 29.00
C GLU A 34 -5.35 16.20 28.20
N ARG A 35 -6.25 16.83 27.45
CA ARG A 35 -7.18 16.12 26.55
C ARG A 35 -6.50 15.59 25.29
N VAL A 36 -5.44 16.26 24.85
CA VAL A 36 -4.69 15.94 23.63
C VAL A 36 -3.56 14.94 23.90
N LYS A 37 -3.07 14.89 25.14
CA LYS A 37 -1.96 14.04 25.58
C LYS A 37 -2.18 12.56 25.28
N SER A 38 -3.40 12.05 25.46
CA SER A 38 -3.73 10.65 25.12
C SER A 38 -3.57 10.36 23.62
N ALA A 39 -3.96 11.31 22.76
CA ALA A 39 -3.73 11.22 21.32
C ALA A 39 -2.26 11.39 20.96
N ASP A 40 -1.52 12.25 21.66
CA ASP A 40 -0.08 12.44 21.48
C ASP A 40 0.70 11.16 21.79
N GLU A 41 0.43 10.51 22.92
CA GLU A 41 1.05 9.25 23.32
C GLU A 41 0.71 8.12 22.33
N PHE A 42 -0.55 8.06 21.89
CA PHE A 42 -1.00 7.08 20.91
C PHE A 42 -0.33 7.27 19.54
N LEU A 43 -0.31 8.51 19.02
CA LEU A 43 0.26 8.82 17.70
C LEU A 43 1.80 8.88 17.71
N SER A 44 2.44 9.02 18.87
CA SER A 44 3.90 9.02 18.98
C SER A 44 4.49 7.63 19.26
N GLY A 45 3.68 6.69 19.74
CA GLY A 45 4.08 5.32 20.06
C GLY A 45 3.20 4.28 19.38
N ALA A 46 2.40 3.58 20.19
CA ALA A 46 1.73 2.33 19.83
C ALA A 46 0.83 2.41 18.58
N GLY A 47 0.24 3.57 18.29
CA GLY A 47 -0.59 3.76 17.11
C GLY A 47 0.20 3.62 15.81
N LEU A 48 1.34 4.30 15.70
CA LEU A 48 2.19 4.21 14.50
C LEU A 48 2.92 2.86 14.42
N ASP A 49 3.35 2.30 15.56
CA ASP A 49 4.05 1.03 15.58
C ASP A 49 3.18 -0.13 15.08
N ARG A 50 1.84 -0.08 15.30
CA ARG A 50 0.87 -1.05 14.77
C ARG A 50 0.82 -1.10 13.24
N LEU A 51 1.26 -0.07 12.54
CA LEU A 51 1.32 -0.09 11.07
C LEU A 51 2.36 -1.09 10.57
N GLY A 52 3.37 -1.43 11.39
CA GLY A 52 4.43 -2.38 11.03
C GLY A 52 5.37 -1.84 9.95
N LEU A 53 5.51 -0.51 9.86
CA LEU A 53 6.40 0.15 8.91
C LEU A 53 7.52 0.88 9.65
N PRO A 54 8.77 0.84 9.15
CA PRO A 54 9.86 1.59 9.74
C PRO A 54 9.57 3.09 9.71
N ARG A 55 9.69 3.75 10.88
CA ARG A 55 9.54 5.20 11.02
C ARG A 55 10.82 5.90 10.55
N GLN A 56 10.68 6.85 9.62
CA GLN A 56 11.79 7.71 9.18
C GLN A 56 11.87 9.00 10.00
N GLY A 57 10.74 9.47 10.51
CA GLY A 57 10.68 10.64 11.39
C GLY A 57 9.26 10.93 11.83
N LEU A 58 9.13 11.62 12.96
CA LEU A 58 7.88 12.10 13.51
C LEU A 58 8.08 13.56 13.90
N ALA A 59 7.35 14.45 13.23
CA ALA A 59 7.27 15.84 13.61
C ALA A 59 5.97 16.10 14.38
N ARG A 60 6.06 16.85 15.46
CA ARG A 60 4.90 17.30 16.25
C ARG A 60 4.89 18.81 16.31
N HIS A 61 3.74 19.39 16.08
CA HIS A 61 3.55 20.83 16.14
C HIS A 61 2.24 21.15 16.85
N VAL A 62 2.33 21.93 17.91
CA VAL A 62 1.17 22.39 18.66
C VAL A 62 1.33 23.87 18.91
N ARG A 63 0.25 24.62 18.75
CA ARG A 63 0.24 26.06 18.99
C ARG A 63 -1.10 26.56 19.50
N THR A 64 -1.04 27.73 20.12
CA THR A 64 -2.21 28.49 20.54
C THR A 64 -2.88 29.18 19.37
N ASP A 65 -4.11 29.64 19.62
CA ASP A 65 -4.69 30.70 18.81
C ASP A 65 -3.80 31.97 18.83
N PRO A 66 -3.89 32.83 17.81
CA PRO A 66 -3.03 34.01 17.72
C PRO A 66 -3.20 34.94 18.94
N LEU A 67 -2.08 35.28 19.56
CA LEU A 67 -1.95 36.23 20.67
C LEU A 67 -1.44 37.57 20.12
N ARG A 68 -1.81 38.67 20.79
CA ARG A 68 -1.34 40.01 20.41
C ARG A 68 0.06 40.23 20.97
N MET A 69 1.03 40.42 20.09
CA MET A 69 2.38 40.84 20.44
C MET A 69 2.41 42.37 20.57
N LEU A 70 2.86 42.83 21.73
CA LEU A 70 2.93 44.23 22.10
C LEU A 70 4.38 44.55 22.50
N LEU A 71 4.79 45.79 22.23
CA LEU A 71 6.06 46.32 22.76
C LEU A 71 6.03 46.34 24.30
N PRO A 72 7.19 46.25 24.96
CA PRO A 72 7.27 46.28 26.41
C PRO A 72 6.72 47.62 26.95
N PRO A 73 6.20 47.63 28.19
CA PRO A 73 5.61 48.83 28.76
C PRO A 73 6.62 49.97 28.83
N SER A 74 6.30 51.08 28.15
CA SER A 74 6.97 52.36 28.35
C SER A 74 6.13 53.20 29.30
N SER A 75 6.78 53.92 30.21
CA SER A 75 6.17 54.65 31.32
C SER A 75 4.96 55.49 30.88
N GLY A 76 3.74 55.06 31.21
CA GLY A 76 2.52 55.86 31.06
C GLY A 76 1.76 55.78 29.72
N ALA A 77 2.18 54.95 28.76
CA ALA A 77 1.46 54.78 27.48
C ALA A 77 0.89 53.36 27.31
N ALA A 78 -0.21 53.23 26.56
CA ALA A 78 -0.71 51.92 26.14
C ALA A 78 0.31 51.26 25.20
N ASN A 79 0.66 50.01 25.47
CA ASN A 79 1.67 49.29 24.69
C ASN A 79 1.25 49.21 23.21
N PRO A 80 2.08 49.66 22.26
CA PRO A 80 1.76 49.58 20.86
C PRO A 80 1.64 48.13 20.39
N PHE A 81 0.58 47.83 19.64
CA PHE A 81 0.39 46.54 18.97
C PHE A 81 1.37 46.40 17.82
N LEU A 82 2.09 45.27 17.79
CA LEU A 82 2.99 44.93 16.69
C LEU A 82 2.31 43.99 15.69
N LYS A 83 2.00 42.76 16.15
CA LYS A 83 1.50 41.70 15.27
C LYS A 83 0.77 40.62 16.07
N ASN A 84 -0.05 39.82 15.39
CA ASN A 84 -0.60 38.61 15.98
C ASN A 84 0.37 37.45 15.76
N VAL A 85 0.75 36.76 16.83
CA VAL A 85 1.65 35.61 16.79
C VAL A 85 1.09 34.47 17.62
N SER A 86 1.29 33.23 17.19
CA SER A 86 0.96 32.06 18.00
C SER A 86 2.18 31.63 18.79
N ILE A 87 1.99 31.22 20.05
CA ILE A 87 3.04 30.51 20.78
C ILE A 87 2.84 29.00 20.57
N GLY A 88 3.93 28.26 20.34
CA GLY A 88 3.84 26.84 20.07
C GLY A 88 5.19 26.15 20.19
N PHE A 89 5.19 24.83 20.03
CA PHE A 89 6.42 24.05 19.93
C PHE A 89 6.49 23.32 18.60
N LEU A 90 7.71 22.98 18.20
CA LEU A 90 8.01 22.13 17.06
C LEU A 90 9.02 21.09 17.53
N SER A 91 8.65 19.81 17.44
CA SER A 91 9.44 18.69 17.97
C SER A 91 9.72 17.71 16.83
N GLY A 92 10.94 17.16 16.76
CA GLY A 92 11.34 16.19 15.73
C GLY A 92 11.74 16.79 14.37
N MET A 93 12.03 18.09 14.32
CA MET A 93 12.46 18.81 13.10
C MET A 93 13.77 19.58 13.27
N ASP A 94 14.53 19.32 14.33
CA ASP A 94 15.76 20.06 14.66
C ASP A 94 16.80 20.01 13.53
N SER A 95 16.87 18.90 12.80
CA SER A 95 17.77 18.75 11.64
C SER A 95 17.40 19.60 10.42
N GLN A 96 16.15 20.07 10.34
CA GLN A 96 15.63 20.87 9.23
C GLN A 96 15.69 22.38 9.53
N MET A 97 15.98 22.74 10.78
CA MET A 97 16.08 24.10 11.28
C MET A 97 17.55 24.44 11.55
N ARG A 98 17.94 25.68 11.23
CA ARG A 98 19.24 26.23 11.60
C ARG A 98 19.03 27.50 12.41
N ILE A 99 19.72 27.61 13.54
CA ILE A 99 19.79 28.85 14.30
C ILE A 99 20.77 29.78 13.57
N VAL A 100 20.26 30.93 13.16
CA VAL A 100 21.01 31.95 12.41
C VAL A 100 21.73 32.89 13.36
N ASP A 101 21.05 33.26 14.46
CA ASP A 101 21.59 34.14 15.50
C ASP A 101 21.04 33.75 16.88
N GLY A 102 21.81 34.02 17.94
CA GLY A 102 21.46 33.66 19.32
C GLY A 102 21.64 32.19 19.66
N ALA A 103 20.78 31.66 20.54
CA ALA A 103 20.84 30.29 21.04
C ALA A 103 19.44 29.65 21.12
N ALA A 104 19.40 28.32 21.27
CA ALA A 104 18.16 27.60 21.49
C ALA A 104 17.52 28.03 22.84
N PRO A 105 16.19 28.20 22.91
CA PRO A 105 15.52 28.65 24.11
C PRO A 105 15.60 27.59 25.22
N LYS A 106 15.81 28.03 26.47
CA LYS A 106 15.81 27.14 27.63
C LYS A 106 14.39 26.80 28.06
N ALA A 107 14.21 25.58 28.60
CA ALA A 107 12.92 25.16 29.12
C ALA A 107 12.50 26.02 30.33
N TYR A 108 11.31 26.57 30.26
CA TYR A 108 10.70 27.36 31.32
C TYR A 108 9.94 26.42 32.27
N THR A 109 10.32 26.40 33.54
CA THR A 109 9.79 25.45 34.54
C THR A 109 8.98 26.11 35.65
N ALA A 110 9.10 27.43 35.83
CA ALA A 110 8.38 28.16 36.86
C ALA A 110 6.91 28.41 36.49
N ALA A 111 6.04 28.64 37.48
CA ALA A 111 4.66 29.03 37.22
C ALA A 111 4.60 30.47 36.65
N ILE A 112 3.79 30.69 35.62
CA ILE A 112 3.63 32.00 34.98
C ILE A 112 2.65 32.85 35.81
N LYS A 113 3.15 34.01 36.25
CA LYS A 113 2.41 35.06 36.97
C LYS A 113 2.81 36.44 36.44
N PRO A 114 2.00 37.49 36.61
CA PRO A 114 2.44 38.85 36.31
C PRO A 114 3.78 39.17 36.99
N GLY A 115 4.76 39.65 36.22
CA GLY A 115 6.12 39.93 36.72
C GLY A 115 7.07 38.71 36.76
N SER A 116 6.68 37.57 36.19
CA SER A 116 7.57 36.41 36.03
C SER A 116 8.73 36.70 35.07
N PRO A 117 9.86 35.97 35.19
CA PRO A 117 10.95 36.09 34.22
C PRO A 117 10.46 35.82 32.79
N PRO A 118 11.05 36.47 31.78
CA PRO A 118 10.60 36.33 30.41
C PRO A 118 10.85 34.92 29.89
N ILE A 119 9.90 34.42 29.10
CA ILE A 119 10.00 33.10 28.46
C ILE A 119 10.90 33.23 27.25
N GLU A 120 11.96 32.42 27.19
CA GLU A 120 12.86 32.37 26.04
C GLU A 120 12.16 31.74 24.83
N VAL A 121 12.23 32.41 23.69
CA VAL A 121 11.58 31.98 22.45
C VAL A 121 12.51 32.01 21.26
N LEU A 122 12.22 31.16 20.28
CA LEU A 122 12.86 31.14 18.97
C LEU A 122 11.90 31.72 17.93
N ILE A 123 12.36 32.68 17.13
CA ILE A 123 11.55 33.37 16.11
C ILE A 123 12.13 33.09 14.73
N GLN A 124 11.28 32.96 13.71
CA GLN A 124 11.76 32.79 12.34
C GLN A 124 12.41 34.08 11.83
N GLN A 125 13.53 33.97 11.12
CA GLN A 125 14.26 35.11 10.56
C GLN A 125 13.34 36.02 9.72
N ASP A 126 12.47 35.45 8.87
CA ASP A 126 11.53 36.22 8.04
C ASP A 126 10.53 37.08 8.84
N LEU A 127 10.19 36.66 10.08
CA LEU A 127 9.38 37.48 10.98
C LEU A 127 10.25 38.57 11.62
N ALA A 128 11.46 38.21 12.04
CA ALA A 128 12.38 39.18 12.65
C ALA A 128 12.73 40.32 11.69
N ASP A 129 13.00 40.01 10.42
CA ASP A 129 13.31 41.00 9.39
C ASP A 129 12.10 41.88 9.02
N GLU A 130 10.87 41.34 9.09
CA GLU A 130 9.65 42.11 8.77
C GLU A 130 9.37 43.22 9.78
N ILE A 131 9.55 42.93 11.07
CA ILE A 131 9.19 43.85 12.18
C ILE A 131 10.39 44.40 12.93
N GLY A 132 11.61 44.11 12.48
CA GLY A 132 12.86 44.64 13.04
C GLY A 132 13.20 44.11 14.43
N ILE A 133 12.96 42.81 14.69
CA ILE A 133 13.27 42.15 15.96
C ILE A 133 14.72 41.68 16.00
N ASN A 134 15.41 41.91 17.12
CA ASN A 134 16.75 41.39 17.38
C ASN A 134 16.76 40.36 18.52
N VAL A 135 17.83 39.56 18.57
CA VAL A 135 18.08 38.66 19.70
C VAL A 135 18.26 39.48 20.99
N GLY A 136 17.54 39.10 22.04
CA GLY A 136 17.54 39.78 23.33
C GLY A 136 16.33 40.69 23.56
N ASP A 137 15.60 41.06 22.50
CA ASP A 137 14.40 41.90 22.60
C ASP A 137 13.31 41.22 23.43
N GLN A 138 12.54 42.03 24.15
CA GLN A 138 11.44 41.57 25.00
C GLN A 138 10.11 42.13 24.51
N PHE A 139 9.08 41.28 24.53
CA PHE A 139 7.74 41.63 24.10
C PHE A 139 6.70 41.08 25.07
N SER A 140 5.55 41.74 25.13
CA SER A 140 4.39 41.24 25.89
C SER A 140 3.43 40.53 24.95
N LEU A 141 3.13 39.27 25.22
CA LEU A 141 2.06 38.54 24.55
C LEU A 141 0.80 38.65 25.39
N VAL A 142 -0.26 39.20 24.80
CA VAL A 142 -1.56 39.36 25.44
C VAL A 142 -2.63 38.64 24.63
N GLY A 143 -3.39 37.78 25.28
CA GLY A 143 -4.54 37.10 24.67
C GLY A 143 -5.69 36.97 25.64
N THR A 144 -6.87 36.69 25.10
CA THR A 144 -8.04 36.33 25.88
C THR A 144 -8.16 34.82 25.87
N VAL A 145 -8.00 34.20 27.04
CA VAL A 145 -8.09 32.74 27.15
C VAL A 145 -9.07 32.37 28.25
N GLY A 146 -10.11 31.60 27.89
CA GLY A 146 -11.21 31.26 28.80
C GLY A 146 -11.94 32.48 29.38
N GLY A 147 -11.98 33.60 28.65
CA GLY A 147 -12.62 34.85 29.09
C GLY A 147 -11.78 35.72 30.04
N LYS A 148 -10.53 35.34 30.33
CA LYS A 148 -9.58 36.15 31.12
C LYS A 148 -8.45 36.66 30.23
N VAL A 149 -7.99 37.88 30.51
CA VAL A 149 -6.81 38.44 29.84
C VAL A 149 -5.57 37.79 30.44
N ALA A 150 -4.86 37.01 29.63
CA ALA A 150 -3.57 36.41 29.94
C ALA A 150 -2.47 37.30 29.34
N SER A 151 -1.47 37.64 30.15
CA SER A 151 -0.32 38.47 29.73
C SER A 151 0.97 37.83 30.20
N MET A 152 1.91 37.65 29.28
CA MET A 152 3.23 37.09 29.55
C MET A 152 4.31 37.85 28.79
N THR A 153 5.51 37.90 29.36
CA THR A 153 6.66 38.49 28.68
C THR A 153 7.47 37.38 28.02
N ILE A 154 7.81 37.58 26.75
CA ILE A 154 8.73 36.72 26.00
C ILE A 154 10.04 37.47 25.75
N LYS A 155 11.14 36.74 25.67
CA LYS A 155 12.46 37.24 25.27
C LYS A 155 12.96 36.42 24.09
N VAL A 156 13.40 37.08 23.04
CA VAL A 156 13.96 36.43 21.85
C VAL A 156 15.33 35.86 22.19
N ALA A 157 15.43 34.54 22.26
CA ALA A 157 16.67 33.83 22.57
C ALA A 157 17.50 33.54 21.31
N GLY A 158 16.82 33.36 20.17
CA GLY A 158 17.48 33.16 18.88
C GLY A 158 16.54 33.28 17.68
N LEU A 159 17.15 33.41 16.52
CA LEU A 159 16.49 33.43 15.22
C LEU A 159 16.76 32.13 14.48
N TRP A 160 15.74 31.57 13.83
CA TRP A 160 15.86 30.34 13.05
C TRP A 160 15.46 30.54 11.60
N ALA A 161 16.09 29.76 10.71
CA ALA A 161 15.73 29.66 9.30
C ALA A 161 15.71 28.19 8.86
N PRO A 162 14.87 27.82 7.88
CA PRO A 162 14.89 26.47 7.32
C PRO A 162 16.22 26.21 6.60
N VAL A 163 16.80 25.03 6.79
CA VAL A 163 18.01 24.59 6.06
C VAL A 163 17.70 24.42 4.56
N ASN A 164 16.58 23.78 4.26
CA ASN A 164 16.05 23.64 2.91
C ASN A 164 14.52 23.80 2.96
N ALA A 165 14.01 24.86 2.33
CA ALA A 165 12.57 25.14 2.31
C ALA A 165 11.78 24.18 1.41
N ALA A 166 12.44 23.49 0.49
CA ALA A 166 11.82 22.53 -0.42
C ALA A 166 11.90 21.08 0.08
N ASP A 167 12.39 20.83 1.29
CA ASP A 167 12.48 19.47 1.86
C ASP A 167 11.08 18.84 2.04
N PRO A 168 10.80 17.66 1.44
CA PRO A 168 9.53 16.94 1.60
C PRO A 168 9.22 16.49 3.04
N GLY A 169 10.19 16.62 3.95
CA GLY A 169 10.01 16.43 5.39
C GLY A 169 9.20 17.51 6.08
N TRP A 170 8.97 18.66 5.44
CA TRP A 170 8.10 19.71 5.96
C TRP A 170 6.62 19.37 5.80
N PHE A 171 5.85 19.41 6.89
CA PHE A 171 4.39 19.25 6.83
C PHE A 171 3.67 20.50 6.27
N TYR A 172 4.25 21.68 6.49
CA TYR A 172 3.87 22.94 5.86
C TYR A 172 5.12 23.63 5.31
N PRO A 173 4.99 24.44 4.24
CA PRO A 173 6.06 25.33 3.84
C PRO A 173 6.55 26.14 5.06
N PRO A 174 7.86 26.31 5.28
CA PRO A 174 8.38 27.05 6.44
C PRO A 174 7.79 28.45 6.59
N SER A 175 7.42 29.11 5.49
CA SER A 175 6.73 30.40 5.50
C SER A 175 5.40 30.40 6.26
N ALA A 176 4.72 29.26 6.37
CA ALA A 176 3.49 29.12 7.15
C ALA A 176 3.74 29.09 8.67
N LEU A 177 4.98 28.87 9.10
CA LEU A 177 5.41 28.88 10.50
C LEU A 177 5.98 30.24 10.93
N LYS A 178 6.01 31.22 10.03
CA LYS A 178 6.58 32.56 10.24
C LYS A 178 6.04 33.25 11.48
N ASP A 179 4.72 33.24 11.66
CA ASP A 179 4.05 33.92 12.77
C ASP A 179 3.95 33.03 14.04
N VAL A 180 4.72 31.94 14.09
CA VAL A 180 4.79 31.04 15.25
C VAL A 180 6.08 31.31 16.02
N VAL A 181 5.91 31.73 17.27
CA VAL A 181 6.97 31.88 18.25
C VAL A 181 7.18 30.54 18.93
N LEU A 182 8.36 29.95 18.75
CA LEU A 182 8.66 28.59 19.19
C LEU A 182 9.23 28.58 20.62
N VAL A 183 8.69 27.72 21.47
CA VAL A 183 9.19 27.41 22.81
C VAL A 183 9.55 25.92 22.92
N PRO A 184 10.42 25.54 23.87
CA PRO A 184 10.63 24.14 24.19
C PRO A 184 9.32 23.44 24.57
N GLU A 185 9.16 22.19 24.15
CA GLU A 185 7.95 21.39 24.40
C GLU A 185 7.58 21.37 25.89
N ALA A 186 8.56 21.17 26.78
CA ALA A 186 8.35 21.17 28.23
C ALA A 186 7.80 22.51 28.78
N SER A 187 8.16 23.64 28.17
CA SER A 187 7.63 24.96 28.54
C SER A 187 6.16 25.10 28.14
N TYR A 188 5.82 24.58 26.94
CA TYR A 188 4.47 24.63 26.39
C TYR A 188 3.51 23.74 27.18
N THR A 189 3.86 22.46 27.32
CA THR A 189 2.98 21.44 27.91
C THR A 189 2.88 21.52 29.43
N GLY A 190 3.75 22.30 30.08
CA GLY A 190 3.76 22.50 31.53
C GLY A 190 3.22 23.88 31.93
N PRO A 191 4.08 24.87 32.21
CA PRO A 191 3.64 26.17 32.73
C PRO A 191 2.69 26.95 31.82
N LEU A 192 2.92 26.93 30.50
CA LEU A 192 2.07 27.64 29.54
C LEU A 192 0.68 27.03 29.45
N ALA A 193 0.58 25.70 29.33
CA ALA A 193 -0.70 24.98 29.35
C ALA A 193 -1.52 25.30 30.60
N THR A 194 -0.87 25.28 31.78
CA THR A 194 -1.53 25.57 33.06
C THR A 194 -2.02 27.02 33.15
N TYR A 195 -1.26 27.97 32.60
CA TYR A 195 -1.57 29.40 32.68
C TYR A 195 -2.65 29.82 31.68
N LEU A 196 -2.57 29.36 30.43
CA LEU A 196 -3.48 29.78 29.37
C LEU A 196 -4.84 29.10 29.50
N LYS A 197 -4.90 27.77 29.72
CA LYS A 197 -6.11 26.92 29.67
C LYS A 197 -6.81 26.95 28.32
N ASN A 198 -7.06 25.81 27.68
CA ASN A 198 -7.53 25.77 26.28
C ASN A 198 -6.50 26.41 25.32
N GLU A 199 -5.25 26.04 25.52
CA GLU A 199 -4.08 26.52 24.80
C GLU A 199 -3.89 25.81 23.46
N VAL A 200 -4.54 24.68 23.20
CA VAL A 200 -4.39 23.94 21.95
C VAL A 200 -5.37 24.48 20.91
N GLY A 201 -4.94 25.50 20.16
CA GLY A 201 -5.64 26.02 18.99
C GLY A 201 -5.37 25.20 17.72
N LEU A 202 -4.20 24.56 17.64
CA LEU A 202 -3.87 23.58 16.61
C LEU A 202 -2.93 22.53 17.19
N ALA A 203 -3.19 21.25 16.89
CA ALA A 203 -2.27 20.15 17.15
C ALA A 203 -2.09 19.32 15.89
N LEU A 204 -0.84 18.94 15.60
CA LEU A 204 -0.46 18.29 14.36
C LEU A 204 0.63 17.25 14.63
N TRP A 205 0.42 16.07 14.06
CA TRP A 205 1.41 14.98 14.02
C TRP A 205 1.67 14.61 12.58
N PHE A 206 2.94 14.69 12.18
CA PHE A 206 3.38 14.34 10.84
C PHE A 206 4.38 13.20 10.91
N ALA A 207 3.92 12.00 10.57
CA ALA A 207 4.73 10.79 10.59
C ALA A 207 5.17 10.42 9.17
N ARG A 208 6.48 10.30 8.96
CA ARG A 208 7.07 9.76 7.73
C ARG A 208 7.41 8.30 7.92
N LEU A 209 6.91 7.46 7.02
CA LEU A 209 7.04 6.01 7.09
C LEU A 209 7.74 5.50 5.84
N ASN A 210 8.53 4.44 5.97
CA ASN A 210 9.19 3.83 4.82
C ASN A 210 8.31 2.75 4.18
N GLY A 211 7.81 3.02 2.98
CA GLY A 211 7.02 2.09 2.18
C GLY A 211 7.80 1.31 1.10
N ALA A 212 9.14 1.36 1.07
CA ALA A 212 9.95 0.88 -0.05
C ALA A 212 9.78 -0.62 -0.38
N ASN A 213 9.44 -1.44 0.63
CA ASN A 213 9.31 -2.89 0.51
C ASN A 213 7.86 -3.39 0.57
N LEU A 214 6.88 -2.50 0.37
CA LEU A 214 5.46 -2.87 0.37
C LEU A 214 5.09 -3.68 -0.88
N SER A 215 4.55 -4.86 -0.65
CA SER A 215 3.99 -5.73 -1.69
C SER A 215 2.48 -5.54 -1.85
N ALA A 216 1.93 -5.97 -2.99
CA ALA A 216 0.49 -5.89 -3.27
C ALA A 216 -0.36 -6.69 -2.25
N THR A 217 0.17 -7.80 -1.73
CA THR A 217 -0.50 -8.63 -0.72
C THR A 217 -0.57 -7.93 0.64
N GLN A 218 0.45 -7.15 1.00
CA GLN A 218 0.49 -6.39 2.25
C GLN A 218 -0.32 -5.09 2.21
N ALA A 219 -0.66 -4.58 1.03
CA ALA A 219 -1.40 -3.34 0.87
C ALA A 219 -2.80 -3.39 1.53
N ALA A 220 -3.54 -4.50 1.39
CA ALA A 220 -4.88 -4.62 1.97
C ALA A 220 -4.90 -4.68 3.50
N PRO A 221 -4.08 -5.52 4.18
CA PRO A 221 -3.93 -5.47 5.62
C PRO A 221 -3.48 -4.09 6.15
N LEU A 222 -2.58 -3.42 5.43
CA LEU A 222 -2.11 -2.09 5.81
C LEU A 222 -3.23 -1.04 5.74
N LEU A 223 -4.08 -1.09 4.71
CA LEU A 223 -5.25 -0.22 4.62
C LEU A 223 -6.19 -0.39 5.82
N GLY A 224 -6.47 -1.63 6.23
CA GLY A 224 -7.27 -1.89 7.44
C GLY A 224 -6.62 -1.37 8.73
N ARG A 225 -5.29 -1.50 8.87
CA ARG A 225 -4.54 -0.91 10.00
C ARG A 225 -4.57 0.62 9.98
N LEU A 226 -4.52 1.25 8.81
CA LEU A 226 -4.64 2.71 8.67
C LEU A 226 -6.04 3.20 9.03
N ASP A 227 -7.08 2.50 8.56
CA ASP A 227 -8.47 2.86 8.86
C ASP A 227 -8.73 2.74 10.38
N THR A 228 -8.27 1.65 11.02
CA THR A 228 -8.37 1.47 12.48
C THR A 228 -7.57 2.50 13.28
N LEU A 229 -6.35 2.83 12.84
CA LEU A 229 -5.55 3.91 13.43
C LEU A 229 -6.30 5.25 13.38
N SER A 230 -6.87 5.58 12.21
CA SER A 230 -7.60 6.84 12.02
C SER A 230 -8.87 6.92 12.90
N ALA A 231 -9.61 5.80 13.02
CA ALA A 231 -10.81 5.72 13.84
C ALA A 231 -10.50 5.83 15.34
N GLN A 232 -9.42 5.19 15.80
CA GLN A 232 -8.97 5.30 17.19
C GLN A 232 -8.49 6.71 17.52
N ALA A 233 -7.70 7.34 16.65
CA ALA A 233 -7.28 8.73 16.83
C ALA A 233 -8.49 9.68 16.91
N ALA A 234 -9.46 9.54 16.00
CA ALA A 234 -10.69 10.34 16.03
C ALA A 234 -11.56 10.11 17.29
N GLY A 235 -11.49 8.91 17.88
CA GLY A 235 -12.17 8.56 19.13
C GLY A 235 -11.50 9.16 20.38
N LEU A 236 -10.19 9.39 20.35
CA LEU A 236 -9.45 10.00 21.47
C LEU A 236 -9.71 11.50 21.59
N VAL A 237 -9.70 12.22 20.47
CA VAL A 237 -9.91 13.67 20.42
C VAL A 237 -10.99 14.00 19.38
N PRO A 238 -12.17 14.48 19.82
CA PRO A 238 -13.23 14.89 18.90
C PRO A 238 -12.76 15.99 17.95
N GLY A 239 -12.75 15.72 16.64
CA GLY A 239 -12.30 16.66 15.62
C GLY A 239 -10.87 16.43 15.12
N LEU A 240 -10.12 15.48 15.71
CA LEU A 240 -8.86 15.01 15.16
C LEU A 240 -9.12 14.25 13.85
N ARG A 241 -8.44 14.66 12.77
CA ARG A 241 -8.62 14.08 11.44
C ARG A 241 -7.29 13.67 10.82
N LEU A 242 -7.31 12.57 10.08
CA LEU A 242 -6.22 12.19 9.18
C LEU A 242 -6.43 12.90 7.84
N GLU A 243 -5.63 13.93 7.57
CA GLU A 243 -5.79 14.75 6.37
C GLU A 243 -4.95 14.27 5.19
N GLN A 244 -3.74 13.79 5.48
CA GLN A 244 -2.86 13.21 4.47
C GLN A 244 -2.58 11.76 4.82
N SER A 245 -2.78 10.87 3.85
CA SER A 245 -2.43 9.46 4.00
C SER A 245 -2.07 8.83 2.65
N PRO A 246 -1.25 7.76 2.63
CA PRO A 246 -0.95 7.01 1.42
C PRO A 246 -2.12 6.13 0.94
N ARG A 247 -3.32 6.27 1.53
CA ARG A 247 -4.49 5.41 1.29
C ARG A 247 -4.86 5.36 -0.18
N GLU A 248 -4.97 6.51 -0.83
CA GLU A 248 -5.37 6.56 -2.25
C GLU A 248 -4.33 5.87 -3.14
N SER A 249 -3.05 6.13 -2.90
CA SER A 249 -1.93 5.51 -3.63
C SER A 249 -1.89 3.99 -3.42
N LEU A 250 -2.20 3.50 -2.21
CA LEU A 250 -2.31 2.08 -1.89
C LEU A 250 -3.53 1.43 -2.56
N VAL A 251 -4.68 2.09 -2.60
CA VAL A 251 -5.89 1.60 -3.26
C VAL A 251 -5.65 1.47 -4.77
N ARG A 252 -5.08 2.50 -5.41
CA ARG A 252 -4.71 2.46 -6.83
C ARG A 252 -3.70 1.36 -7.11
N TYR A 253 -2.64 1.24 -6.31
CA TYR A 253 -1.65 0.18 -6.45
C TYR A 253 -2.28 -1.23 -6.36
N ARG A 254 -3.25 -1.42 -5.45
CA ARG A 254 -3.99 -2.69 -5.36
C ARG A 254 -4.83 -2.97 -6.60
N GLN A 255 -5.54 -1.97 -7.13
CA GLN A 255 -6.35 -2.10 -8.33
C GLN A 255 -5.47 -2.45 -9.54
N ASP A 256 -4.35 -1.75 -9.71
CA ASP A 256 -3.39 -2.00 -10.79
C ASP A 256 -2.79 -3.40 -10.68
N ALA A 257 -2.38 -3.81 -9.47
CA ALA A 257 -1.84 -5.15 -9.24
C ALA A 257 -2.87 -6.26 -9.53
N GLN A 258 -4.12 -6.08 -9.12
CA GLN A 258 -5.20 -7.03 -9.39
C GLN A 258 -5.51 -7.12 -10.89
N ALA A 259 -5.53 -5.99 -11.59
CA ALA A 259 -5.73 -5.96 -13.05
C ALA A 259 -4.61 -6.73 -13.77
N LEU A 260 -3.35 -6.50 -13.39
CA LEU A 260 -2.19 -7.22 -13.96
C LEU A 260 -2.24 -8.72 -13.68
N ILE A 261 -2.60 -9.12 -12.45
CA ILE A 261 -2.75 -10.54 -12.09
C ILE A 261 -3.86 -11.19 -12.92
N LEU A 262 -5.02 -10.54 -13.04
CA LEU A 262 -6.14 -11.05 -13.83
C LEU A 262 -5.77 -11.17 -15.31
N GLN A 263 -5.11 -10.17 -15.87
CA GLN A 263 -4.65 -10.18 -17.25
C GLN A 263 -3.64 -11.31 -17.49
N LEU A 264 -2.67 -11.48 -16.60
CA LEU A 264 -1.69 -12.57 -16.65
C LEU A 264 -2.37 -13.93 -16.54
N PHE A 265 -3.36 -14.08 -15.64
CA PHE A 265 -4.11 -15.31 -15.47
C PHE A 265 -4.92 -15.66 -16.72
N VAL A 266 -5.65 -14.70 -17.29
CA VAL A 266 -6.42 -14.93 -18.52
C VAL A 266 -5.52 -15.33 -19.68
N PHE A 267 -4.33 -14.72 -19.80
CA PHE A 267 -3.36 -15.09 -20.82
C PHE A 267 -2.75 -16.49 -20.58
N SER A 268 -2.46 -16.83 -19.32
CA SER A 268 -1.78 -18.08 -18.96
C SER A 268 -2.71 -19.29 -18.87
N ALA A 269 -4.00 -19.09 -18.58
CA ALA A 269 -4.96 -20.16 -18.39
C ALA A 269 -5.12 -21.08 -19.62
N PRO A 270 -5.19 -20.58 -20.88
CA PRO A 270 -5.20 -21.44 -22.07
C PRO A 270 -3.92 -22.28 -22.21
N ILE A 271 -2.75 -21.72 -21.90
CA ILE A 271 -1.48 -22.44 -21.95
C ILE A 271 -1.47 -23.56 -20.90
N LEU A 272 -1.94 -23.27 -19.68
CA LEU A 272 -2.08 -24.26 -18.62
C LEU A 272 -3.03 -25.39 -19.05
N ALA A 273 -4.18 -25.05 -19.64
CA ALA A 273 -5.13 -26.03 -20.16
C ALA A 273 -4.52 -26.92 -21.25
N LEU A 274 -3.73 -26.33 -22.15
CA LEU A 274 -3.01 -27.05 -23.19
C LEU A 274 -1.99 -28.03 -22.60
N VAL A 275 -1.22 -27.60 -21.59
CA VAL A 275 -0.24 -28.47 -20.90
C VAL A 275 -0.96 -29.62 -20.18
N LEU A 276 -2.08 -29.36 -19.49
CA LEU A 276 -2.89 -30.40 -18.85
C LEU A 276 -3.46 -31.39 -19.87
N TYR A 277 -3.92 -30.89 -21.02
CA TYR A 277 -4.38 -31.73 -22.13
C TYR A 277 -3.24 -32.64 -22.65
N PHE A 278 -2.06 -32.09 -22.90
CA PHE A 278 -0.90 -32.87 -23.32
C PHE A 278 -0.50 -33.90 -22.26
N ALA A 279 -0.50 -33.55 -20.98
CA ALA A 279 -0.21 -34.49 -19.90
C ALA A 279 -1.21 -35.66 -19.89
N ALA A 280 -2.50 -35.38 -20.04
CA ALA A 280 -3.53 -36.41 -20.14
C ALA A 280 -3.35 -37.30 -21.38
N LEU A 281 -3.01 -36.70 -22.53
CA LEU A 281 -2.76 -37.41 -23.78
C LEU A 281 -1.55 -38.35 -23.65
N VAL A 282 -0.42 -37.84 -23.14
CA VAL A 282 0.80 -38.63 -22.92
C VAL A 282 0.54 -39.74 -21.90
N ALA A 283 -0.19 -39.47 -20.82
CA ALA A 283 -0.59 -40.48 -19.86
C ALA A 283 -1.43 -41.59 -20.53
N GLY A 284 -2.40 -41.21 -21.36
CA GLY A 284 -3.21 -42.17 -22.12
C GLY A 284 -2.39 -43.01 -23.09
N LEU A 285 -1.42 -42.41 -23.79
CA LEU A 285 -0.49 -43.12 -24.67
C LEU A 285 0.40 -44.10 -23.90
N LEU A 286 0.90 -43.71 -22.74
CA LEU A 286 1.76 -44.56 -21.89
C LEU A 286 1.00 -45.79 -21.40
N VAL A 287 -0.22 -45.58 -20.89
CA VAL A 287 -1.11 -46.68 -20.46
C VAL A 287 -1.42 -47.62 -21.63
N ASN A 288 -1.67 -47.07 -22.83
CA ASN A 288 -1.91 -47.87 -24.02
C ASN A 288 -0.69 -48.71 -24.42
N ARG A 289 0.52 -48.13 -24.33
CA ARG A 289 1.77 -48.85 -24.61
C ARG A 289 2.05 -49.96 -23.62
N GLN A 290 1.68 -49.77 -22.36
CA GLN A 290 1.86 -50.75 -21.27
C GLN A 290 0.73 -51.80 -21.18
N ARG A 291 -0.25 -51.79 -22.10
CA ARG A 291 -1.38 -52.76 -22.11
C ARG A 291 -0.93 -54.22 -22.08
N GLY A 292 0.13 -54.56 -22.81
CA GLY A 292 0.68 -55.93 -22.84
C GLY A 292 1.22 -56.37 -21.49
N GLU A 293 1.92 -55.49 -20.78
CA GLU A 293 2.43 -55.75 -19.44
C GLU A 293 1.29 -55.86 -18.42
N ILE A 294 0.28 -54.98 -18.51
CA ILE A 294 -0.92 -55.04 -17.67
C ILE A 294 -1.64 -56.39 -17.84
N ALA A 295 -1.77 -56.89 -19.07
CA ALA A 295 -2.39 -58.18 -19.35
C ALA A 295 -1.61 -59.34 -18.70
N LEU A 296 -0.27 -59.33 -18.77
CA LEU A 296 0.58 -60.32 -18.12
C LEU A 296 0.50 -60.26 -16.58
N LEU A 297 0.37 -59.06 -15.99
CA LEU A 297 0.18 -58.92 -14.55
C LEU A 297 -1.18 -59.44 -14.10
N LYS A 298 -2.24 -59.20 -14.89
CA LYS A 298 -3.58 -59.74 -14.62
C LYS A 298 -3.63 -61.26 -14.70
N THR A 299 -2.95 -61.90 -15.66
CA THR A 299 -2.88 -63.37 -15.72
C THR A 299 -2.11 -63.99 -14.55
N ARG A 300 -1.24 -63.22 -13.90
CA ARG A 300 -0.57 -63.57 -12.63
C ARG A 300 -1.39 -63.26 -11.37
N GLY A 301 -2.67 -62.89 -11.51
CA GLY A 301 -3.61 -62.70 -10.39
C GLY A 301 -3.59 -61.31 -9.76
N VAL A 302 -2.90 -60.33 -10.35
CA VAL A 302 -2.87 -58.95 -9.82
C VAL A 302 -4.24 -58.27 -10.01
N ARG A 303 -4.77 -57.65 -8.94
CA ARG A 303 -6.07 -56.96 -8.95
C ARG A 303 -5.98 -55.60 -9.65
N ASN A 304 -7.08 -55.14 -10.26
CA ASN A 304 -7.16 -53.82 -10.92
C ASN A 304 -6.79 -52.66 -9.98
N SER A 305 -7.12 -52.74 -8.69
CA SER A 305 -6.76 -51.72 -7.69
C SER A 305 -5.26 -51.66 -7.41
N GLN A 306 -4.55 -52.80 -7.49
CA GLN A 306 -3.10 -52.84 -7.32
C GLN A 306 -2.39 -52.21 -8.52
N ILE A 307 -2.88 -52.47 -9.75
CA ILE A 307 -2.37 -51.84 -10.98
C ILE A 307 -2.59 -50.33 -10.92
N LEU A 308 -3.79 -49.88 -10.53
CA LEU A 308 -4.07 -48.45 -10.36
C LEU A 308 -3.18 -47.82 -9.27
N GLY A 309 -2.93 -48.54 -8.17
CA GLY A 309 -2.03 -48.09 -7.11
C GLY A 309 -0.60 -47.84 -7.60
N VAL A 310 -0.06 -48.73 -8.45
CA VAL A 310 1.26 -48.53 -9.07
C VAL A 310 1.31 -47.24 -9.89
N TYR A 311 0.29 -47.00 -10.73
CA TYR A 311 0.20 -45.75 -11.51
C TYR A 311 0.08 -44.51 -10.63
N ILE A 312 -0.74 -44.57 -9.58
CA ILE A 312 -0.88 -43.45 -8.65
C ILE A 312 0.48 -43.13 -8.03
N ILE A 313 1.25 -44.13 -7.60
CA ILE A 313 2.58 -43.94 -7.01
C ILE A 313 3.55 -43.35 -8.05
N GLU A 314 3.58 -43.89 -9.28
CA GLU A 314 4.44 -43.39 -10.36
C GLU A 314 4.18 -41.90 -10.66
N TRP A 315 2.90 -41.54 -10.84
CA TRP A 315 2.50 -40.15 -11.08
C TRP A 315 2.76 -39.26 -9.87
N LEU A 316 2.55 -39.75 -8.64
CA LEU A 316 2.84 -38.99 -7.42
C LEU A 316 4.34 -38.70 -7.28
N LEU A 317 5.20 -39.65 -7.63
CA LEU A 317 6.66 -39.45 -7.68
C LEU A 317 7.04 -38.39 -8.73
N MET A 318 6.48 -38.46 -9.94
CA MET A 318 6.68 -37.43 -10.95
C MET A 318 6.18 -36.06 -10.48
N GLY A 319 5.00 -36.01 -9.84
CA GLY A 319 4.43 -34.80 -9.26
C GLY A 319 5.30 -34.20 -8.15
N ALA A 320 5.90 -35.03 -7.30
CA ALA A 320 6.81 -34.59 -6.25
C ALA A 320 8.09 -33.96 -6.84
N ILE A 321 8.67 -34.58 -7.87
CA ILE A 321 9.83 -34.03 -8.59
C ILE A 321 9.47 -32.70 -9.25
N ALA A 322 8.29 -32.62 -9.89
CA ALA A 322 7.80 -31.40 -10.50
C ALA A 322 7.55 -30.28 -9.46
N LEU A 323 7.00 -30.61 -8.29
CA LEU A 323 6.74 -29.64 -7.22
C LEU A 323 8.04 -29.14 -6.58
N ALA A 324 9.07 -29.98 -6.49
CA ALA A 324 10.38 -29.60 -5.96
C ALA A 324 11.19 -28.74 -6.96
N SER A 325 11.21 -29.13 -8.24
CA SER A 325 12.00 -28.44 -9.27
C SER A 325 11.28 -27.22 -9.87
N GLY A 326 9.95 -27.26 -9.95
CA GLY A 326 9.12 -26.25 -10.60
C GLY A 326 9.28 -24.84 -10.05
N PRO A 327 9.23 -24.60 -8.72
CA PRO A 327 9.42 -23.27 -8.16
C PRO A 327 10.80 -22.70 -8.46
N TRP A 328 11.85 -23.53 -8.41
CA TRP A 328 13.22 -23.11 -8.72
C TRP A 328 13.37 -22.72 -10.20
N LEU A 329 12.85 -23.55 -11.12
CA LEU A 329 12.82 -23.23 -12.55
C LEU A 329 11.97 -21.98 -12.82
N GLY A 330 10.82 -21.85 -12.18
CA GLY A 330 9.93 -20.70 -12.32
C GLY A 330 10.57 -19.39 -11.88
N LEU A 331 11.36 -19.40 -10.80
CA LEU A 331 12.13 -18.23 -10.36
C LEU A 331 13.17 -17.81 -11.42
N ILE A 332 13.89 -18.77 -12.00
CA ILE A 332 14.86 -18.50 -13.07
C ILE A 332 14.15 -17.84 -14.27
N PHE A 333 13.04 -18.43 -14.73
CA PHE A 333 12.24 -17.86 -15.82
C PHE A 333 11.72 -16.45 -15.49
N ALA A 334 11.22 -16.24 -14.28
CA ALA A 334 10.73 -14.93 -13.84
C ALA A 334 11.85 -13.87 -13.79
N GLN A 335 13.06 -14.25 -13.37
CA GLN A 335 14.23 -13.36 -13.39
C GLN A 335 14.64 -13.01 -14.82
N PHE A 336 14.69 -13.98 -15.73
CA PHE A 336 14.98 -13.72 -17.14
C PHE A 336 13.94 -12.80 -17.76
N MET A 337 12.65 -13.05 -17.50
CA MET A 337 11.57 -12.23 -18.02
C MET A 337 11.58 -10.81 -17.44
N GLY A 338 11.99 -10.65 -16.18
CA GLY A 338 12.16 -9.35 -15.53
C GLY A 338 13.27 -8.48 -16.14
N ARG A 339 14.22 -9.07 -16.88
CA ARG A 339 15.30 -8.36 -17.59
C ARG A 339 14.89 -7.86 -18.98
N THR A 340 13.76 -8.31 -19.50
CA THR A 340 13.20 -7.86 -20.79
C THR A 340 12.30 -6.65 -20.58
N ARG A 341 12.70 -5.46 -21.05
CA ARG A 341 11.84 -4.26 -21.04
C ARG A 341 10.86 -4.21 -22.22
N SER A 342 11.26 -4.76 -23.37
CA SER A 342 10.46 -4.86 -24.60
C SER A 342 10.95 -6.04 -25.42
N PHE A 343 10.20 -6.43 -26.46
CA PHE A 343 10.58 -7.51 -27.38
C PHE A 343 11.99 -7.24 -27.94
N LEU A 344 12.96 -8.10 -27.61
CA LEU A 344 14.39 -8.02 -27.96
C LEU A 344 15.20 -6.84 -27.36
N GLN A 345 14.65 -6.08 -26.42
CA GLN A 345 15.41 -5.06 -25.67
C GLN A 345 15.78 -5.58 -24.27
N LEU A 346 16.96 -6.21 -24.20
CA LEU A 346 17.60 -6.65 -22.97
C LEU A 346 18.51 -5.51 -22.48
N THR A 347 18.20 -4.89 -21.35
CA THR A 347 19.08 -3.89 -20.73
C THR A 347 19.66 -4.48 -19.46
N GLY A 348 20.99 -4.44 -19.30
CA GLY A 348 21.69 -4.95 -18.12
C GLY A 348 21.39 -4.16 -16.83
N ASP A 349 20.85 -2.95 -16.94
CA ASP A 349 20.64 -2.01 -15.82
C ASP A 349 19.22 -2.02 -15.24
N ALA A 350 18.38 -3.03 -15.56
CA ALA A 350 17.09 -3.15 -14.89
C ALA A 350 17.30 -3.56 -13.42
N PRO A 351 16.76 -2.82 -12.43
CA PRO A 351 16.90 -3.20 -11.04
C PRO A 351 16.31 -4.59 -10.79
N ASP A 352 17.05 -5.46 -10.10
CA ASP A 352 16.62 -6.84 -9.85
C ASP A 352 15.23 -6.87 -9.21
N LEU A 353 14.33 -7.62 -9.85
CA LEU A 353 13.00 -7.87 -9.30
C LEU A 353 13.18 -8.77 -8.06
N SER A 354 12.77 -8.27 -6.90
CA SER A 354 12.78 -9.05 -5.66
C SER A 354 11.71 -10.14 -5.73
N LEU A 355 12.03 -11.27 -6.35
CA LEU A 355 11.17 -12.43 -6.47
C LEU A 355 11.35 -13.31 -5.25
N THR A 356 10.35 -13.32 -4.37
CA THR A 356 10.31 -14.20 -3.20
C THR A 356 9.27 -15.27 -3.41
N LEU A 357 9.61 -16.52 -3.08
CA LEU A 357 8.61 -17.58 -3.02
C LEU A 357 7.66 -17.30 -1.86
N THR A 358 6.39 -17.04 -2.18
CA THR A 358 5.36 -16.86 -1.17
C THR A 358 4.62 -18.17 -0.91
N TRP A 359 4.04 -18.30 0.28
CA TRP A 359 3.20 -19.45 0.61
C TRP A 359 2.00 -19.60 -0.34
N GLU A 360 1.45 -18.47 -0.82
CA GLU A 360 0.37 -18.49 -1.81
C GLU A 360 0.85 -19.08 -3.14
N SER A 361 2.04 -18.70 -3.62
CA SER A 361 2.63 -19.28 -4.84
C SER A 361 2.81 -20.80 -4.72
N LEU A 362 3.24 -21.29 -3.54
CA LEU A 362 3.39 -22.72 -3.31
C LEU A 362 2.04 -23.45 -3.31
N ARG A 363 0.99 -22.87 -2.70
CA ARG A 363 -0.38 -23.43 -2.76
C ARG A 363 -0.89 -23.53 -4.19
N PHE A 364 -0.65 -22.52 -5.01
CA PHE A 364 -0.97 -22.57 -6.44
C PHE A 364 -0.19 -23.68 -7.16
N GLY A 365 1.10 -23.85 -6.85
CA GLY A 365 1.92 -24.94 -7.39
C GLY A 365 1.38 -26.33 -7.02
N VAL A 366 1.02 -26.55 -5.75
CA VAL A 366 0.40 -27.79 -5.29
C VAL A 366 -0.93 -28.04 -6.00
N ALA A 367 -1.78 -27.02 -6.13
CA ALA A 367 -3.05 -27.13 -6.84
C ALA A 367 -2.87 -27.48 -8.32
N ALA A 368 -1.87 -26.89 -8.97
CA ALA A 368 -1.54 -27.17 -10.37
C ALA A 368 -1.05 -28.63 -10.55
N VAL A 369 -0.17 -29.11 -9.66
CA VAL A 369 0.28 -30.51 -9.67
C VAL A 369 -0.88 -31.46 -9.42
N ALA A 370 -1.75 -31.18 -8.44
CA ALA A 370 -2.93 -31.99 -8.17
C ALA A 370 -3.86 -32.07 -9.38
N LEU A 371 -4.12 -30.95 -10.06
CA LEU A 371 -4.90 -30.93 -11.30
C LEU A 371 -4.23 -31.74 -12.42
N ALA A 372 -2.91 -31.66 -12.57
CA ALA A 372 -2.16 -32.45 -13.54
C ALA A 372 -2.23 -33.95 -13.26
N LEU A 373 -2.08 -34.36 -12.00
CA LEU A 373 -2.23 -35.75 -11.57
C LEU A 373 -3.65 -36.27 -11.87
N LEU A 374 -4.68 -35.48 -11.55
CA LEU A 374 -6.06 -35.83 -11.87
C LEU A 374 -6.26 -35.98 -13.38
N ALA A 375 -5.76 -35.04 -14.18
CA ALA A 375 -5.85 -35.08 -15.64
C ALA A 375 -5.14 -36.32 -16.23
N ALA A 376 -3.98 -36.70 -15.69
CA ALA A 376 -3.19 -37.84 -16.14
C ALA A 376 -3.76 -39.20 -15.68
N LEU A 377 -4.34 -39.27 -14.48
CA LEU A 377 -4.90 -40.51 -13.93
C LEU A 377 -6.29 -40.83 -14.48
N LEU A 378 -7.04 -39.84 -14.98
CA LEU A 378 -8.39 -40.02 -15.52
C LEU A 378 -8.41 -41.03 -16.70
N PRO A 379 -7.52 -40.91 -17.72
CA PRO A 379 -7.38 -41.91 -18.78
C PRO A 379 -6.97 -43.30 -18.26
N ALA A 380 -6.04 -43.37 -17.31
CA ALA A 380 -5.57 -44.64 -16.73
C ALA A 380 -6.71 -45.38 -16.00
N PHE A 381 -7.53 -44.65 -15.25
CA PHE A 381 -8.70 -45.19 -14.57
C PHE A 381 -9.72 -45.74 -15.57
N LEU A 382 -10.04 -44.97 -16.62
CA LEU A 382 -10.96 -45.40 -17.67
C LEU A 382 -10.44 -46.62 -18.44
N ALA A 383 -9.14 -46.69 -18.71
CA ALA A 383 -8.51 -47.81 -19.39
C ALA A 383 -8.49 -49.09 -18.54
N SER A 384 -8.25 -48.99 -17.22
CA SER A 384 -8.19 -50.17 -16.34
C SER A 384 -9.53 -50.90 -16.18
N ARG A 385 -10.65 -50.18 -16.37
CA ARG A 385 -12.02 -50.72 -16.32
C ARG A 385 -12.49 -51.39 -17.61
N ARG A 386 -11.85 -51.11 -18.76
CA ARG A 386 -12.22 -51.76 -20.02
C ARG A 386 -11.76 -53.21 -20.01
N THR A 387 -12.68 -54.13 -20.28
CA THR A 387 -12.39 -55.56 -20.42
C THR A 387 -12.08 -55.88 -21.89
N LEU A 388 -11.36 -56.98 -22.14
CA LEU A 388 -11.03 -57.44 -23.51
C LEU A 388 -12.26 -57.59 -24.43
N VAL A 389 -13.45 -57.78 -23.85
CA VAL A 389 -14.73 -57.93 -24.57
C VAL A 389 -15.30 -56.58 -25.05
N ASP A 390 -15.03 -55.47 -24.35
CA ASP A 390 -15.49 -54.12 -24.76
C ASP A 390 -14.78 -53.63 -26.04
N GLU A 391 -13.52 -54.02 -26.25
CA GLU A 391 -12.72 -53.63 -27.42
C GLU A 391 -13.22 -54.30 -28.71
N GLN A 392 -13.60 -55.58 -28.66
CA GLN A 392 -14.24 -56.23 -29.83
C GLN A 392 -15.64 -55.65 -30.12
N GLN A 393 -16.36 -55.22 -29.08
CA GLN A 393 -17.64 -54.52 -29.27
C GLN A 393 -17.48 -53.08 -29.77
N GLN A 394 -16.36 -52.41 -29.48
CA GLN A 394 -16.04 -51.06 -29.96
C GLN A 394 -15.48 -51.05 -31.37
N ALA A 395 -14.66 -52.03 -31.76
CA ALA A 395 -14.27 -52.24 -33.15
C ALA A 395 -15.49 -52.48 -34.08
N ALA A 396 -16.57 -53.05 -33.54
CA ALA A 396 -17.86 -53.23 -34.22
C ALA A 396 -18.84 -52.04 -34.07
N ARG A 397 -18.54 -51.04 -33.22
CA ARG A 397 -19.41 -49.88 -32.93
C ARG A 397 -18.63 -48.58 -33.00
N THR A 398 -18.24 -48.20 -34.21
CA THR A 398 -17.64 -46.90 -34.54
C THR A 398 -18.63 -45.71 -34.49
N LEU A 399 -19.88 -45.90 -34.02
CA LEU A 399 -21.00 -44.96 -34.21
C LEU A 399 -21.63 -44.40 -32.92
N ARG A 400 -20.91 -44.34 -31.78
CA ARG A 400 -21.43 -43.62 -30.60
C ARG A 400 -20.74 -42.28 -30.44
N ALA A 401 -21.54 -41.21 -30.56
CA ALA A 401 -21.09 -39.84 -30.33
C ALA A 401 -20.42 -39.70 -28.95
N PRO A 402 -19.34 -38.89 -28.83
CA PRO A 402 -18.64 -38.66 -27.58
C PRO A 402 -19.58 -38.20 -26.46
N PHE A 403 -19.24 -38.52 -25.21
CA PHE A 403 -20.00 -38.12 -24.03
C PHE A 403 -20.26 -36.59 -23.99
N TRP A 404 -19.31 -35.78 -24.44
CA TRP A 404 -19.38 -34.31 -24.45
C TRP A 404 -20.48 -33.76 -25.39
N GLN A 405 -20.66 -34.38 -26.57
CA GLN A 405 -21.75 -34.06 -27.50
C GLN A 405 -23.11 -34.57 -26.99
N ARG A 406 -23.13 -35.68 -26.24
CA ARG A 406 -24.35 -36.23 -25.64
C ARG A 406 -24.94 -35.36 -24.52
N PHE A 407 -24.09 -34.67 -23.77
CA PHE A 407 -24.50 -33.76 -22.69
C PHE A 407 -24.59 -32.29 -23.15
N PHE A 408 -24.49 -32.02 -24.46
CA PHE A 408 -24.50 -30.67 -25.03
C PHE A 408 -23.48 -29.70 -24.41
N LEU A 409 -22.35 -30.25 -23.92
CA LEU A 409 -21.27 -29.45 -23.31
C LEU A 409 -20.55 -28.60 -24.36
N ASP A 410 -20.56 -29.04 -25.62
CA ASP A 410 -20.16 -28.32 -26.82
C ASP A 410 -21.01 -27.06 -27.04
N ILE A 411 -22.33 -27.17 -27.00
CA ILE A 411 -23.25 -26.03 -27.14
C ILE A 411 -23.14 -25.09 -25.93
N LEU A 412 -23.00 -25.63 -24.72
CA LEU A 412 -22.83 -24.84 -23.50
C LEU A 412 -21.55 -23.99 -23.56
N LEU A 413 -20.44 -24.53 -24.09
CA LEU A 413 -19.18 -23.80 -24.26
C LEU A 413 -19.27 -22.70 -25.33
N LEU A 414 -20.17 -22.85 -26.30
CA LEU A 414 -20.36 -21.91 -27.39
C LEU A 414 -21.08 -20.62 -26.93
N ILE A 415 -21.91 -20.69 -25.88
CA ILE A 415 -22.63 -19.54 -25.30
C ILE A 415 -21.68 -18.42 -24.85
N PRO A 416 -20.67 -18.64 -23.98
CA PRO A 416 -19.75 -17.58 -23.56
C PRO A 416 -18.89 -17.07 -24.73
N ALA A 417 -18.53 -17.92 -25.70
CA ALA A 417 -17.82 -17.49 -26.90
C ALA A 417 -18.66 -16.54 -27.77
N VAL A 418 -19.92 -16.88 -28.04
CA VAL A 418 -20.82 -16.00 -28.81
C VAL A 418 -21.15 -14.73 -28.04
N TYR A 419 -21.37 -14.83 -26.72
CA TYR A 419 -21.65 -13.66 -25.87
C TYR A 419 -20.48 -12.68 -25.83
N GLY A 420 -19.23 -13.16 -25.74
CA GLY A 420 -18.08 -12.26 -25.77
C GLY A 420 -17.87 -11.60 -27.14
N ILE A 421 -18.20 -12.28 -28.26
CA ILE A 421 -18.20 -11.66 -29.60
C ILE A 421 -19.27 -10.56 -29.66
N TYR A 422 -20.46 -10.85 -29.13
CA TYR A 422 -21.55 -9.87 -29.04
C TYR A 422 -21.14 -8.64 -28.22
N GLN A 423 -20.47 -8.83 -27.08
CA GLN A 423 -20.01 -7.74 -26.22
C GLN A 423 -18.90 -6.90 -26.88
N LEU A 424 -17.97 -7.53 -27.60
CA LEU A 424 -16.96 -6.84 -28.41
C LEU A 424 -17.59 -5.97 -29.50
N ARG A 425 -18.63 -6.47 -30.19
CA ARG A 425 -19.39 -5.68 -31.17
C ARG A 425 -20.09 -4.49 -30.53
N ARG A 426 -20.67 -4.65 -29.35
CA ARG A 426 -21.41 -3.58 -28.63
C ARG A 426 -20.50 -2.50 -28.03
N THR A 427 -19.28 -2.87 -27.65
CA THR A 427 -18.29 -1.95 -27.04
C THR A 427 -17.47 -1.19 -28.09
N GLY A 428 -17.81 -1.29 -29.38
CA GLY A 428 -17.18 -0.53 -30.46
C GLY A 428 -15.97 -1.19 -31.12
N GLY A 429 -15.71 -2.47 -30.85
CA GLY A 429 -14.62 -3.24 -31.48
C GLY A 429 -13.20 -2.72 -31.17
N LEU A 430 -12.22 -3.33 -31.88
CA LEU A 430 -10.78 -3.04 -31.76
C LEU A 430 -10.38 -1.57 -32.00
N GLN A 431 -11.25 -0.78 -32.65
CA GLN A 431 -10.91 0.56 -33.18
C GLN A 431 -11.07 1.70 -32.16
N LEU A 432 -11.98 1.60 -31.19
CA LEU A 432 -12.22 2.67 -30.20
C LEU A 432 -11.26 2.66 -29.01
N GLY A 433 -10.67 1.50 -28.69
CA GLY A 433 -9.62 1.38 -27.67
C GLY A 433 -8.32 2.06 -28.12
N ALA A 434 -7.87 1.74 -29.34
CA ALA A 434 -6.67 2.35 -29.93
C ALA A 434 -6.79 3.88 -30.09
N ALA A 435 -7.98 4.40 -30.40
CA ALA A 435 -8.22 5.84 -30.55
C ALA A 435 -8.24 6.63 -29.22
N ARG A 436 -8.42 5.96 -28.07
CA ARG A 436 -8.39 6.58 -26.72
C ARG A 436 -7.11 6.30 -25.94
N GLY A 437 -6.08 5.72 -26.59
CA GLY A 437 -4.85 5.29 -25.91
C GLY A 437 -5.04 4.10 -24.97
N ALA A 438 -6.17 3.38 -25.08
CA ALA A 438 -6.38 2.12 -24.37
C ALA A 438 -5.69 1.00 -25.14
N ASP A 439 -4.65 0.43 -24.53
CA ASP A 439 -3.82 -0.62 -25.09
C ASP A 439 -4.69 -1.81 -25.55
N PRO A 440 -4.67 -2.24 -26.82
CA PRO A 440 -5.49 -3.36 -27.30
C PRO A 440 -5.28 -4.66 -26.50
N PHE A 441 -4.10 -4.83 -25.91
CA PHE A 441 -3.75 -5.95 -25.05
C PHE A 441 -4.36 -5.89 -23.64
N SER A 442 -4.93 -4.74 -23.24
CA SER A 442 -5.60 -4.56 -21.96
C SER A 442 -6.96 -5.25 -21.88
N ASN A 443 -7.54 -5.65 -23.02
CA ASN A 443 -8.82 -6.36 -23.06
C ASN A 443 -8.61 -7.87 -23.22
N PRO A 444 -8.54 -8.65 -22.12
CA PRO A 444 -8.25 -10.09 -22.15
C PRO A 444 -9.27 -10.91 -22.96
N LEU A 445 -10.48 -10.38 -23.14
CA LEU A 445 -11.52 -10.99 -23.96
C LEU A 445 -11.06 -11.18 -25.42
N LEU A 446 -10.28 -10.25 -25.97
CA LEU A 446 -9.82 -10.32 -27.37
C LEU A 446 -8.99 -11.57 -27.68
N LEU A 447 -8.26 -12.10 -26.70
CA LEU A 447 -7.39 -13.27 -26.87
C LEU A 447 -8.09 -14.57 -26.47
N LEU A 448 -8.95 -14.52 -25.44
CA LEU A 448 -9.67 -15.69 -24.94
C LEU A 448 -10.77 -16.16 -25.91
N LEU A 449 -11.44 -15.21 -26.58
CA LEU A 449 -12.59 -15.49 -27.43
C LEU A 449 -12.30 -16.33 -28.67
N PRO A 450 -11.27 -16.02 -29.49
CA PRO A 450 -10.91 -16.87 -30.62
C PRO A 450 -10.54 -18.29 -30.17
N VAL A 451 -9.82 -18.42 -29.06
CA VAL A 451 -9.42 -19.73 -28.51
C VAL A 451 -10.64 -20.52 -28.05
N LEU A 452 -11.54 -19.91 -27.26
CA LEU A 452 -12.79 -20.54 -26.84
C LEU A 452 -13.68 -20.92 -28.03
N PHE A 453 -13.74 -20.05 -29.04
CA PHE A 453 -14.54 -20.29 -30.23
C PHE A 453 -13.97 -21.44 -31.07
N CYS A 454 -12.66 -21.48 -31.31
CA CYS A 454 -11.99 -22.60 -31.98
C CYS A 454 -12.11 -23.90 -31.18
N PHE A 455 -11.99 -23.84 -29.85
CA PHE A 455 -12.11 -25.01 -28.99
C PHE A 455 -13.56 -25.55 -28.97
N ALA A 456 -14.56 -24.66 -28.91
CA ALA A 456 -15.97 -25.04 -29.01
C ALA A 456 -16.28 -25.63 -30.40
N LEU A 457 -15.76 -25.04 -31.47
CA LEU A 457 -15.92 -25.56 -32.84
C LEU A 457 -15.21 -26.90 -33.05
N GLY A 458 -14.08 -27.15 -32.40
CA GLY A 458 -13.37 -28.44 -32.49
C GLY A 458 -14.00 -29.55 -31.65
N LEU A 459 -14.92 -29.22 -30.75
CA LEU A 459 -15.69 -30.19 -29.95
C LEU A 459 -17.03 -30.60 -30.62
N LEU A 460 -17.56 -29.74 -31.49
CA LEU A 460 -18.66 -30.05 -32.41
C LEU A 460 -18.17 -30.99 -33.52
#